data_AF-A0A4P5RPF9-F1
#
_entry.id   AF-A0A4P5RPF9-F1
#
_cell.length_a   1.000
_cell.length_b   1.000
_cell.length_c   1.000
_cell.angle_alpha   90.00
_cell.angle_beta   90.00
_cell.angle_gamma   90.00
#
_symmetry.space_group_name_H-M   'P 1'
#
loop_
_entity.id
_entity.type
_entity.pdbx_description
1 polymer ?
#
loop_
_entity_poly.entity_id
_entity_poly.type
_entity_poly.pdbx_seq_one_letter_code
_entity_poly.pdbx_strand_id
1 'polypeptide(L)'
;MSDTDIKSGENVISRRLILSPSDPVFDPRFRPPLETVIPWTLAYRGPWLIPYASIPFDHHRGVGEQNLFRCLFGRDSLIIADFLGARVPGLRRGVVCALGESQGENFVSQSEEEPGRIAHEVRDPGDERAREITEKEGWSFPYYGSVDSTPLWLKALSKEALEEPGLLDIKLGNKTLGERAVLSTKWILSRLDTPSSLLESKRSNPHGIKNQFWKDSGDSYMHADGALAGEGSLTSVETAAEVYDALIGAAQLYLLRPYLDWPLSGTELIQEAHQVRLKLIEHMWLGDRFALASERDKSGKQIAFDSQASNQGRLLDSALFDGPDWDMYRMVIADALTDPQLLGPSGLRTLSSNHPSYRPGGYHTGSAWPMDGIFAGRGLLRHGFLPQATALISRTVAAIESIGGFPELLRSDAPLHGWVSSEVIDIEGDADGFGNGFNRIVQPPQMIQGWTVAAYAWAQDHRQMWNRW
;
A
#
# COMPACT_ATOMS: atom_id res chain seq x y z
N MET A 1 15.98 1.30 24.86
CA MET A 1 16.23 2.00 23.59
C MET A 1 17.21 1.13 22.84
N SER A 2 16.80 0.45 21.77
CA SER A 2 17.74 -0.40 21.01
C SER A 2 18.41 0.40 19.92
N ASP A 3 19.73 0.44 19.93
CA ASP A 3 20.55 0.94 18.83
C ASP A 3 20.61 -0.06 17.65
N THR A 4 19.70 -1.04 17.60
CA THR A 4 19.66 -2.10 16.58
C THR A 4 19.37 -1.58 15.18
N ASP A 5 18.78 -0.38 15.06
CA ASP A 5 18.55 0.26 13.77
C ASP A 5 19.73 1.10 13.30
N ILE A 6 20.74 1.40 14.12
CA ILE A 6 21.91 2.18 13.71
C ILE A 6 23.02 1.19 13.33
N LYS A 7 23.46 1.20 12.06
CA LYS A 7 24.51 0.29 11.58
C LYS A 7 25.90 0.87 11.83
N SER A 8 26.88 -0.02 11.83
CA SER A 8 28.29 0.36 11.99
C SER A 8 28.71 1.35 10.91
N GLY A 9 29.26 2.49 11.34
CA GLY A 9 29.74 3.55 10.45
C GLY A 9 28.69 4.62 10.10
N GLU A 10 27.44 4.47 10.56
CA GLU A 10 26.41 5.49 10.36
C GLU A 10 26.53 6.61 11.39
N ASN A 11 26.41 7.85 10.91
CA ASN A 11 26.49 9.04 11.72
C ASN A 11 25.08 9.56 12.02
N VAL A 12 24.68 9.54 13.30
CA VAL A 12 23.38 10.08 13.74
C VAL A 12 23.46 11.59 13.79
N ILE A 13 22.63 12.26 12.99
CA ILE A 13 22.57 13.73 12.95
C ILE A 13 21.48 14.28 13.89
N SER A 14 20.44 13.50 14.16
CA SER A 14 19.27 13.92 14.93
C SER A 14 18.62 12.72 15.61
N ARG A 15 18.29 12.87 16.90
CA ARG A 15 17.50 11.91 17.68
C ARG A 15 16.52 12.68 18.56
N ARG A 16 15.22 12.45 18.39
CA ARG A 16 14.15 13.18 19.09
C ARG A 16 13.13 12.21 19.66
N LEU A 17 12.86 12.30 20.95
CA LEU A 17 11.75 11.58 21.58
C LEU A 17 10.43 12.25 21.19
N ILE A 18 9.51 11.48 20.64
CA ILE A 18 8.19 11.94 20.20
C ILE A 18 7.09 11.41 21.13
N LEU A 19 7.14 10.10 21.44
CA LEU A 19 6.19 9.44 22.35
C LEU A 19 6.86 9.21 23.70
N SER A 20 6.28 9.75 24.76
CA SER A 20 6.81 9.51 26.12
C SER A 20 6.75 8.02 26.46
N PRO A 21 7.71 7.45 27.22
CA PRO A 21 7.57 6.09 27.75
C PRO A 21 6.32 5.86 28.62
N SER A 22 5.73 6.93 29.14
CA SER A 22 4.46 6.91 29.89
C SER A 22 3.22 7.10 29.01
N ASP A 23 3.37 7.16 27.69
CA ASP A 23 2.25 7.39 26.77
C ASP A 23 1.27 6.20 26.82
N PRO A 24 -0.05 6.46 26.93
CA PRO A 24 -1.07 5.41 26.94
C PRO A 24 -0.98 4.40 25.79
N VAL A 25 -0.39 4.77 24.66
CA VAL A 25 -0.24 3.86 23.51
C VAL A 25 0.63 2.64 23.77
N PHE A 26 1.47 2.66 24.81
CA PHE A 26 2.25 1.49 25.23
C PHE A 26 1.48 0.52 26.12
N ASP A 27 0.25 0.85 26.53
CA ASP A 27 -0.59 0.01 27.36
C ASP A 27 -1.83 -0.47 26.59
N PRO A 28 -1.96 -1.80 26.34
CA PRO A 28 -3.04 -2.35 25.54
C PRO A 28 -4.44 -2.10 26.09
N ARG A 29 -4.57 -1.74 27.37
CA ARG A 29 -5.86 -1.40 27.99
C ARG A 29 -6.45 -0.09 27.46
N PHE A 30 -5.64 0.77 26.84
CA PHE A 30 -6.09 2.04 26.26
C PHE A 30 -6.54 1.91 24.81
N ARG A 31 -6.37 0.73 24.19
CA ARG A 31 -6.82 0.51 22.82
C ARG A 31 -8.34 0.63 22.74
N PRO A 32 -8.87 1.54 21.91
CA PRO A 32 -10.31 1.70 21.79
C PRO A 32 -10.94 0.46 21.13
N PRO A 33 -12.16 0.08 21.51
CA PRO A 33 -12.88 -0.98 20.82
C PRO A 33 -13.19 -0.58 19.37
N LEU A 34 -13.32 -1.55 18.47
CA LEU A 34 -13.60 -1.34 17.05
C LEU A 34 -14.81 -0.42 16.82
N GLU A 35 -15.85 -0.57 17.62
CA GLU A 35 -17.12 0.14 17.42
C GLU A 35 -17.03 1.61 17.83
N THR A 36 -15.92 1.99 18.48
CA THR A 36 -15.56 3.36 18.80
C THR A 36 -14.58 3.92 17.78
N VAL A 37 -13.52 3.19 17.44
CA VAL A 37 -12.44 3.71 16.57
C VAL A 37 -12.84 3.76 15.09
N ILE A 38 -13.68 2.83 14.59
CA ILE A 38 -14.14 2.86 13.19
C ILE A 38 -14.86 4.18 12.90
N PRO A 39 -15.86 4.62 13.68
CA PRO A 39 -16.47 5.94 13.47
C PRO A 39 -15.49 7.12 13.51
N TRP A 40 -14.42 7.04 14.30
CA TRP A 40 -13.43 8.12 14.38
C TRP A 40 -12.65 8.31 13.09
N THR A 41 -12.41 7.22 12.33
CA THR A 41 -11.66 7.29 11.07
C THR A 41 -12.54 7.71 9.89
N LEU A 42 -13.86 7.78 10.04
CA LEU A 42 -14.78 8.11 8.96
C LEU A 42 -15.11 9.61 8.91
N ALA A 43 -15.28 10.13 7.70
CA ALA A 43 -15.70 11.50 7.43
C ALA A 43 -16.53 11.58 6.15
N TYR A 44 -17.17 12.73 5.92
CA TYR A 44 -17.84 13.02 4.66
C TYR A 44 -17.02 14.01 3.84
N ARG A 45 -16.77 13.67 2.57
CA ARG A 45 -16.28 14.58 1.54
C ARG A 45 -17.42 14.86 0.57
N GLY A 46 -18.02 16.04 0.66
CA GLY A 46 -19.29 16.30 -0.02
C GLY A 46 -20.36 15.28 0.44
N PRO A 47 -21.05 14.58 -0.48
CA PRO A 47 -22.04 13.56 -0.11
C PRO A 47 -21.43 12.18 0.18
N TRP A 48 -20.11 12.01 0.06
CA TRP A 48 -19.46 10.71 0.07
C TRP A 48 -18.84 10.39 1.43
N LEU A 49 -19.24 9.27 2.02
CA LEU A 49 -18.59 8.71 3.21
C LEU A 49 -17.22 8.13 2.81
N ILE A 50 -16.16 8.59 3.44
CA ILE A 50 -14.78 8.15 3.20
C ILE A 50 -14.07 7.89 4.52
N PRO A 51 -13.07 7.00 4.56
CA PRO A 51 -12.14 6.91 5.67
C PRO A 51 -10.98 7.91 5.47
N TYR A 52 -10.48 8.49 6.55
CA TYR A 52 -9.14 9.07 6.58
C TYR A 52 -8.09 7.96 6.68
N ALA A 53 -6.90 8.19 6.10
CA ALA A 53 -5.79 7.26 6.24
C ALA A 53 -5.44 7.10 7.72
N SER A 54 -5.10 8.20 8.41
CA SER A 54 -4.85 8.21 9.86
C SER A 54 -5.69 9.24 10.60
N ILE A 55 -5.82 9.06 11.91
CA ILE A 55 -6.24 10.11 12.85
C ILE A 55 -5.31 10.11 14.07
N PRO A 56 -5.01 11.27 14.68
CA PRO A 56 -4.34 11.28 15.98
C PRO A 56 -5.31 10.86 17.09
N PHE A 57 -4.77 10.28 18.17
CA PHE A 57 -5.48 10.31 19.45
C PHE A 57 -5.68 11.75 19.92
N ASP A 58 -6.69 11.99 20.76
CA ASP A 58 -6.97 13.34 21.28
C ASP A 58 -5.76 13.94 22.02
N HIS A 59 -5.02 13.15 22.80
CA HIS A 59 -3.80 13.59 23.48
C HIS A 59 -2.58 13.76 22.56
N HIS A 60 -2.68 13.33 21.30
CA HIS A 60 -1.66 13.48 20.27
C HIS A 60 -1.94 14.60 19.26
N ARG A 61 -3.06 15.33 19.37
CA ARG A 61 -3.42 16.40 18.42
C ARG A 61 -2.35 17.48 18.23
N GLY A 62 -1.55 17.74 19.26
CA GLY A 62 -0.43 18.70 19.21
C GLY A 62 0.92 18.11 18.80
N VAL A 63 0.97 16.81 18.47
CA VAL A 63 2.20 16.10 18.07
C VAL A 63 2.19 15.96 16.55
N GLY A 64 3.00 16.77 15.86
CA GLY A 64 3.00 16.83 14.39
C GLY A 64 3.24 15.47 13.73
N GLU A 65 4.15 14.66 14.29
CA GLU A 65 4.43 13.30 13.83
C GLU A 65 3.24 12.33 13.95
N GLN A 66 2.18 12.65 14.70
CA GLN A 66 0.95 11.84 14.83
C GLN A 66 -0.22 12.37 14.00
N ASN A 67 -0.04 13.44 13.23
CA ASN A 67 -1.11 14.10 12.47
C ASN A 67 -0.73 14.31 10.99
N LEU A 68 -0.05 13.33 10.39
CA LEU A 68 0.50 13.46 9.04
C LEU A 68 -0.50 13.15 7.91
N PHE A 69 -1.41 12.19 8.15
CA PHE A 69 -2.19 11.54 7.09
C PHE A 69 -3.72 11.63 7.28
N ARG A 70 -4.19 12.67 7.97
CA ARG A 70 -5.63 12.91 8.18
C ARG A 70 -6.31 13.49 6.94
N CYS A 71 -6.33 12.76 5.83
CA CYS A 71 -7.02 13.12 4.59
C CYS A 71 -7.39 11.88 3.76
N LEU A 72 -7.98 12.08 2.58
CA LEU A 72 -8.36 11.02 1.65
C LEU A 72 -7.12 10.56 0.88
N PHE A 73 -6.52 9.44 1.29
CA PHE A 73 -5.48 8.74 0.51
C PHE A 73 -6.12 7.68 -0.39
N GLY A 74 -5.75 7.65 -1.67
CA GLY A 74 -6.33 6.76 -2.68
C GLY A 74 -6.22 5.29 -2.28
N ARG A 75 -4.98 4.79 -2.28
CA ARG A 75 -4.63 3.42 -1.86
C ARG A 75 -5.25 3.02 -0.52
N ASP A 76 -4.98 3.79 0.53
CA ASP A 76 -5.43 3.49 1.89
C ASP A 76 -6.95 3.39 1.95
N SER A 77 -7.66 4.35 1.38
CA SER A 77 -9.12 4.38 1.44
C SER A 77 -9.77 3.22 0.69
N LEU A 78 -9.16 2.81 -0.43
CA LEU A 78 -9.61 1.65 -1.21
C LEU A 78 -9.40 0.35 -0.43
N ILE A 79 -8.24 0.18 0.22
CA ILE A 79 -7.94 -0.98 1.06
C ILE A 79 -8.84 -1.00 2.31
N ILE A 80 -9.02 0.14 2.98
CA ILE A 80 -9.91 0.29 4.14
C ILE A 80 -11.34 -0.11 3.77
N ALA A 81 -11.85 0.41 2.64
CA ALA A 81 -13.20 0.11 2.19
C ALA A 81 -13.38 -1.38 1.83
N ASP A 82 -12.36 -2.04 1.29
CA ASP A 82 -12.40 -3.47 0.99
C ASP A 82 -12.45 -4.32 2.27
N PHE A 83 -11.68 -3.98 3.30
CA PHE A 83 -11.72 -4.69 4.59
C PHE A 83 -12.98 -4.39 5.42
N LEU A 84 -13.45 -3.15 5.42
CA LEU A 84 -14.60 -2.72 6.23
C LEU A 84 -15.96 -2.87 5.55
N GLY A 85 -16.03 -3.34 4.31
CA GLY A 85 -17.26 -3.37 3.53
C GLY A 85 -18.46 -4.04 4.24
N ALA A 86 -18.22 -5.08 5.04
CA ALA A 86 -19.26 -5.76 5.81
C ALA A 86 -19.74 -4.96 7.04
N ARG A 87 -18.87 -4.15 7.65
CA ARG A 87 -19.16 -3.36 8.85
C ARG A 87 -19.69 -1.96 8.53
N VAL A 88 -19.30 -1.39 7.40
CA VAL A 88 -19.67 -0.04 6.98
C VAL A 88 -20.26 -0.08 5.56
N PRO A 89 -21.56 -0.45 5.43
CA PRO A 89 -22.23 -0.48 4.14
C PRO A 89 -22.15 0.87 3.41
N GLY A 90 -21.87 0.84 2.11
CA GLY A 90 -21.75 2.04 1.27
C GLY A 90 -20.39 2.76 1.35
N LEU A 91 -19.46 2.32 2.22
CA LEU A 91 -18.12 2.93 2.30
C LEU A 91 -17.35 2.83 0.97
N ARG A 92 -17.37 1.66 0.33
CA ARG A 92 -16.75 1.44 -0.99
C ARG A 92 -17.32 2.38 -2.05
N ARG A 93 -18.66 2.50 -2.13
CA ARG A 93 -19.33 3.49 -2.99
C ARG A 93 -18.86 4.92 -2.72
N GLY A 94 -18.80 5.33 -1.46
CA GLY A 94 -18.35 6.67 -1.09
C GLY A 94 -16.90 6.93 -1.52
N VAL A 95 -16.00 5.98 -1.26
CA VAL A 95 -14.58 6.08 -1.66
C VAL A 95 -14.42 6.15 -3.18
N VAL A 96 -15.06 5.26 -3.96
CA VAL A 96 -14.91 5.27 -5.43
C VAL A 96 -15.48 6.55 -6.04
N CYS A 97 -16.58 7.09 -5.51
CA CYS A 97 -17.12 8.38 -5.94
C CYS A 97 -16.20 9.54 -5.58
N ALA A 98 -15.73 9.64 -4.33
CA ALA A 98 -14.87 10.74 -3.87
C ALA A 98 -13.53 10.78 -4.62
N LEU A 99 -12.92 9.62 -4.88
CA LEU A 99 -11.71 9.50 -5.70
C LEU A 99 -12.01 9.77 -7.18
N GLY A 100 -13.17 9.35 -7.68
CA GLY A 100 -13.62 9.65 -9.04
C GLY A 100 -13.81 11.16 -9.29
N GLU A 101 -14.27 11.92 -8.30
CA GLU A 101 -14.35 13.39 -8.37
C GLU A 101 -12.97 14.05 -8.49
N SER A 102 -11.94 13.38 -7.98
CA SER A 102 -10.55 13.85 -7.97
C SER A 102 -9.67 13.07 -8.97
N GLN A 103 -10.26 12.43 -9.98
CA GLN A 103 -9.50 11.73 -11.02
C GLN A 103 -8.80 12.76 -11.91
N GLY A 104 -7.54 12.51 -12.25
CA GLY A 104 -6.74 13.38 -13.09
C GLY A 104 -7.35 13.58 -14.48
N GLU A 105 -7.29 14.80 -14.98
CA GLU A 105 -7.81 15.20 -16.29
C GLU A 105 -6.73 15.82 -17.18
N ASN A 106 -5.61 16.26 -16.61
CA ASN A 106 -4.54 16.96 -17.30
C ASN A 106 -3.19 16.29 -17.06
N PHE A 107 -2.18 16.65 -17.86
CA PHE A 107 -0.79 16.33 -17.57
C PHE A 107 -0.17 17.48 -16.78
N VAL A 108 0.02 17.31 -15.47
CA VAL A 108 0.59 18.34 -14.59
C VAL A 108 1.72 17.72 -13.76
N SER A 109 2.96 18.09 -14.09
CA SER A 109 4.13 17.52 -13.41
C SER A 109 4.12 17.80 -11.90
N GLN A 110 3.75 19.01 -11.49
CA GLN A 110 3.77 19.43 -10.07
C GLN A 110 2.95 18.50 -9.16
N SER A 111 1.80 18.03 -9.62
CA SER A 111 0.92 17.10 -8.92
C SER A 111 1.10 15.64 -9.36
N GLU A 112 1.95 15.33 -10.34
CA GLU A 112 2.04 14.03 -11.02
C GLU A 112 0.74 13.61 -11.75
N GLU A 113 -0.13 14.58 -12.04
CA GLU A 113 -1.45 14.34 -12.63
C GLU A 113 -1.32 13.82 -14.06
N GLU A 114 -2.14 12.82 -14.39
CA GLU A 114 -2.33 12.32 -15.74
C GLU A 114 -3.82 11.98 -15.96
N PRO A 115 -4.33 12.09 -17.19
CA PRO A 115 -5.70 11.72 -17.50
C PRO A 115 -6.03 10.26 -17.12
N GLY A 116 -7.07 10.07 -16.29
CA GLY A 116 -7.51 8.76 -15.84
C GLY A 116 -6.80 8.21 -14.60
N ARG A 117 -5.74 8.89 -14.12
CA ARG A 117 -5.02 8.52 -12.91
C ARG A 117 -5.83 8.87 -11.65
N ILE A 118 -5.77 8.03 -10.63
CA ILE A 118 -6.42 8.27 -9.33
C ILE A 118 -5.39 8.81 -8.35
N ALA A 119 -5.80 9.82 -7.56
CA ALA A 119 -4.91 10.53 -6.64
C ALA A 119 -4.30 9.62 -5.58
N HIS A 120 -3.03 9.87 -5.26
CA HIS A 120 -2.35 9.36 -4.07
C HIS A 120 -2.99 9.95 -2.81
N GLU A 121 -3.13 11.28 -2.76
CA GLU A 121 -3.81 11.96 -1.66
C GLU A 121 -4.57 13.21 -2.12
N VAL A 122 -5.73 13.41 -1.51
CA VAL A 122 -6.61 14.57 -1.72
C VAL A 122 -6.72 15.30 -0.39
N ARG A 123 -6.15 16.51 -0.33
CA ARG A 123 -6.19 17.38 0.84
C ARG A 123 -7.18 18.52 0.65
N ASP A 124 -7.77 18.97 1.75
CA ASP A 124 -8.72 20.07 1.72
C ASP A 124 -8.02 21.42 1.52
N PRO A 125 -8.69 22.40 0.88
CA PRO A 125 -8.17 23.77 0.82
C PRO A 125 -7.90 24.32 2.22
N GLY A 126 -6.67 24.79 2.46
CA GLY A 126 -6.25 25.34 3.75
C GLY A 126 -5.66 24.33 4.72
N ASP A 127 -5.53 23.05 4.34
CA ASP A 127 -4.75 22.06 5.10
C ASP A 127 -3.30 22.55 5.29
N GLU A 128 -2.89 22.72 6.55
CA GLU A 128 -1.56 23.27 6.89
C GLU A 128 -0.44 22.37 6.37
N ARG A 129 -0.65 21.05 6.41
CA ARG A 129 0.33 20.07 5.93
C ARG A 129 0.46 20.11 4.41
N ALA A 130 -0.64 20.32 3.68
CA ALA A 130 -0.59 20.57 2.23
C ALA A 130 0.28 21.79 1.93
N ARG A 131 0.11 22.89 2.69
CA ARG A 131 0.94 24.09 2.52
C ARG A 131 2.41 23.83 2.79
N GLU A 132 2.74 23.12 3.86
CA GLU A 132 4.13 22.74 4.17
C GLU A 132 4.75 21.90 3.04
N ILE A 133 4.01 20.92 2.50
CA ILE A 133 4.49 20.07 1.41
C ILE A 133 4.66 20.89 0.13
N THR A 134 3.71 21.79 -0.19
CA THR A 134 3.84 22.69 -1.33
C THR A 134 5.06 23.62 -1.19
N GLU A 135 5.32 24.16 0.00
CA GLU A 135 6.45 25.05 0.25
C GLU A 135 7.80 24.33 0.21
N LYS A 136 7.88 23.09 0.71
CA LYS A 136 9.12 22.31 0.80
C LYS A 136 9.41 21.50 -0.46
N GLU A 137 8.43 20.74 -0.93
CA GLU A 137 8.56 19.76 -2.01
C GLU A 137 8.01 20.27 -3.35
N GLY A 138 7.37 21.44 -3.34
CA GLY A 138 6.81 22.02 -4.55
C GLY A 138 5.58 21.29 -5.08
N TRP A 139 4.92 20.41 -4.33
CA TRP A 139 3.75 19.67 -4.81
C TRP A 139 2.50 20.57 -4.94
N SER A 140 1.57 20.17 -5.81
CA SER A 140 0.20 20.66 -5.83
C SER A 140 -0.78 19.52 -5.57
N PHE A 141 -1.97 19.86 -5.05
CA PHE A 141 -3.01 18.89 -4.65
C PHE A 141 -4.27 19.02 -5.52
N PRO A 142 -4.99 17.93 -5.84
CA PRO A 142 -4.70 16.53 -5.48
C PRO A 142 -3.35 16.06 -6.01
N TYR A 143 -2.64 15.26 -5.21
CA TYR A 143 -1.34 14.72 -5.57
C TYR A 143 -1.50 13.29 -6.06
N TYR A 144 -0.83 12.93 -7.15
CA TYR A 144 -1.01 11.67 -7.89
C TYR A 144 0.26 10.80 -7.89
N GLY A 145 1.20 11.00 -6.96
CA GLY A 145 2.44 10.21 -6.85
C GLY A 145 2.26 8.75 -6.40
N SER A 146 1.24 8.06 -6.92
CA SER A 146 0.94 6.63 -6.73
C SER A 146 0.60 6.02 -8.09
N VAL A 147 1.13 4.83 -8.37
CA VAL A 147 0.76 4.06 -9.56
C VAL A 147 -0.24 2.95 -9.25
N ASP A 148 -0.37 2.57 -7.98
CA ASP A 148 -1.26 1.52 -7.49
C ASP A 148 -2.70 1.98 -7.21
N SER A 149 -2.93 3.27 -6.92
CA SER A 149 -4.28 3.77 -6.63
C SER A 149 -5.27 3.60 -7.80
N THR A 150 -4.80 3.78 -9.04
CA THR A 150 -5.64 3.64 -10.24
C THR A 150 -6.16 2.20 -10.46
N PRO A 151 -5.30 1.15 -10.48
CA PRO A 151 -5.79 -0.22 -10.59
C PRO A 151 -6.65 -0.65 -9.40
N LEU A 152 -6.27 -0.26 -8.16
CA LEU A 152 -7.09 -0.53 -6.97
C LEU A 152 -8.49 0.11 -7.08
N TRP A 153 -8.58 1.34 -7.58
CA TRP A 153 -9.86 2.04 -7.77
C TRP A 153 -10.73 1.36 -8.80
N LEU A 154 -10.14 0.92 -9.93
CA LEU A 154 -10.88 0.24 -10.99
C LEU A 154 -11.42 -1.13 -10.51
N LYS A 155 -10.63 -1.88 -9.74
CA LYS A 155 -11.07 -3.11 -9.05
C LYS A 155 -12.24 -2.82 -8.10
N ALA A 156 -12.11 -1.80 -7.24
CA ALA A 156 -13.16 -1.44 -6.27
C ALA A 156 -14.45 -0.98 -6.96
N LEU A 157 -14.34 -0.16 -8.02
CA LEU A 157 -15.47 0.29 -8.82
C LEU A 157 -16.19 -0.90 -9.48
N SER A 158 -15.45 -1.83 -10.09
CA SER A 158 -16.05 -3.03 -10.69
C SER A 158 -16.83 -3.84 -9.65
N LYS A 159 -16.22 -4.08 -8.48
CA LYS A 159 -16.84 -4.85 -7.40
C LYS A 159 -18.16 -4.22 -6.94
N GLU A 160 -18.21 -2.90 -6.78
CA GLU A 160 -19.45 -2.18 -6.40
C GLU A 160 -20.46 -2.14 -7.57
N ALA A 161 -20.02 -1.94 -8.81
CA ALA A 161 -20.90 -1.85 -9.98
C ALA A 161 -21.54 -3.19 -10.36
N LEU A 162 -20.92 -4.33 -10.02
CA LEU A 162 -21.54 -5.65 -10.17
C LEU A 162 -22.74 -5.85 -9.23
N GLU A 163 -22.72 -5.22 -8.06
CA GLU A 163 -23.83 -5.21 -7.10
C GLU A 163 -24.86 -4.14 -7.51
N GLU A 164 -24.39 -2.95 -7.90
CA GLU A 164 -25.23 -1.78 -8.22
C GLU A 164 -24.84 -1.14 -9.57
N PRO A 165 -25.26 -1.70 -10.72
CA PRO A 165 -24.85 -1.22 -12.05
C PRO A 165 -25.21 0.24 -12.35
N GLY A 166 -26.21 0.81 -11.67
CA GLY A 166 -26.58 2.22 -11.79
C GLY A 166 -25.53 3.19 -11.25
N LEU A 167 -24.56 2.70 -10.45
CA LEU A 167 -23.42 3.48 -9.98
C LEU A 167 -22.64 4.11 -11.15
N LEU A 168 -22.52 3.39 -12.26
CA LEU A 168 -21.75 3.85 -13.43
C LEU A 168 -22.35 5.08 -14.09
N ASP A 169 -23.63 5.37 -13.88
CA ASP A 169 -24.32 6.52 -14.46
C ASP A 169 -24.24 7.77 -13.57
N ILE A 170 -23.69 7.67 -12.35
CA ILE A 170 -23.46 8.83 -11.46
C ILE A 170 -22.51 9.79 -12.15
N LYS A 171 -22.95 11.04 -12.32
CA LYS A 171 -22.13 12.13 -12.86
C LYS A 171 -21.29 12.79 -11.78
N LEU A 172 -20.00 12.81 -12.00
CA LEU A 172 -19.00 13.50 -11.18
C LEU A 172 -18.37 14.59 -12.06
N GLY A 173 -18.90 15.81 -11.95
CA GLY A 173 -18.58 16.90 -12.88
C GLY A 173 -19.23 16.66 -14.26
N ASN A 174 -18.42 16.69 -15.33
CA ASN A 174 -18.88 16.50 -16.71
C ASN A 174 -18.81 15.05 -17.21
N LYS A 175 -18.33 14.09 -16.39
CA LYS A 175 -18.23 12.66 -16.74
C LYS A 175 -19.00 11.81 -15.74
N THR A 176 -19.56 10.72 -16.24
CA THR A 176 -20.08 9.62 -15.44
C THR A 176 -18.96 8.78 -14.85
N LEU A 177 -19.25 8.02 -13.79
CA LEU A 177 -18.29 7.05 -13.26
C LEU A 177 -17.87 6.01 -14.31
N GLY A 178 -18.77 5.61 -15.22
CA GLY A 178 -18.43 4.72 -16.34
C GLY A 178 -17.41 5.34 -17.29
N GLU A 179 -17.57 6.61 -17.67
CA GLU A 179 -16.58 7.30 -18.51
C GLU A 179 -15.23 7.48 -17.79
N ARG A 180 -15.27 7.69 -16.47
CA ARG A 180 -14.05 7.74 -15.63
C ARG A 180 -13.36 6.37 -15.57
N ALA A 181 -14.11 5.27 -15.52
CA ALA A 181 -13.56 3.91 -15.60
C ALA A 181 -12.80 3.68 -16.91
N VAL A 182 -13.38 4.10 -18.03
CA VAL A 182 -12.73 4.05 -19.36
C VAL A 182 -11.40 4.81 -19.35
N LEU A 183 -11.34 6.00 -18.76
CA LEU A 183 -10.11 6.79 -18.66
C LEU A 183 -9.04 6.07 -17.83
N SER A 184 -9.40 5.48 -16.68
CA SER A 184 -8.46 4.68 -15.88
C SER A 184 -7.98 3.43 -16.63
N THR A 185 -8.83 2.77 -17.41
CA THR A 185 -8.41 1.64 -18.26
C THR A 185 -7.43 2.09 -19.34
N LYS A 186 -7.68 3.22 -20.01
CA LYS A 186 -6.74 3.81 -20.99
C LYS A 186 -5.40 4.13 -20.33
N TRP A 187 -5.43 4.70 -19.12
CA TRP A 187 -4.22 4.98 -18.34
C TRP A 187 -3.43 3.70 -18.05
N ILE A 188 -4.08 2.65 -17.53
CA ILE A 188 -3.42 1.36 -17.23
C ILE A 188 -2.80 0.77 -18.50
N LEU A 189 -3.54 0.67 -19.60
CA LEU A 189 -3.01 0.11 -20.85
C LEU A 189 -1.82 0.92 -21.38
N SER A 190 -1.85 2.25 -21.28
CA SER A 190 -0.70 3.07 -21.68
C SER A 190 0.55 2.82 -20.83
N ARG A 191 0.38 2.42 -19.56
CA ARG A 191 1.49 2.05 -18.67
C ARG A 191 2.02 0.64 -18.94
N LEU A 192 1.25 -0.20 -19.64
CA LEU A 192 1.66 -1.52 -20.09
C LEU A 192 2.35 -1.49 -21.47
N ASP A 193 2.26 -0.38 -22.20
CA ASP A 193 2.97 -0.16 -23.47
C ASP A 193 4.46 0.18 -23.24
N THR A 194 5.15 -0.76 -22.58
CA THR A 194 6.58 -0.71 -22.29
C THR A 194 7.21 -2.08 -22.54
N PRO A 195 8.54 -2.19 -22.71
CA PRO A 195 9.19 -3.49 -22.90
C PRO A 195 8.95 -4.52 -21.80
N SER A 196 8.66 -4.09 -20.56
CA SER A 196 8.34 -5.02 -19.47
C SER A 196 6.91 -5.53 -19.54
N SER A 197 6.01 -4.80 -20.22
CA SER A 197 4.56 -5.00 -20.20
C SER A 197 4.00 -5.14 -18.77
N LEU A 198 4.63 -4.45 -17.83
CA LEU A 198 4.22 -4.32 -16.45
C LEU A 198 4.08 -2.83 -16.13
N LEU A 199 3.29 -2.53 -15.10
CA LEU A 199 3.07 -1.14 -14.68
C LEU A 199 4.34 -0.57 -14.02
N GLU A 200 4.86 0.47 -14.64
CA GLU A 200 6.10 1.11 -14.24
C GLU A 200 5.88 2.47 -13.58
N SER A 201 6.56 2.68 -12.45
CA SER A 201 6.69 3.95 -11.77
C SER A 201 7.86 4.74 -12.33
N LYS A 202 7.57 6.00 -12.68
CA LYS A 202 8.58 7.03 -12.97
C LYS A 202 7.98 8.39 -12.65
N ARG A 203 8.51 9.07 -11.63
CA ARG A 203 8.09 10.42 -11.26
C ARG A 203 8.36 11.43 -12.37
N SER A 204 7.40 12.31 -12.63
CA SER A 204 7.53 13.43 -13.56
C SER A 204 8.04 14.69 -12.86
N ASN A 205 7.77 14.83 -11.56
CA ASN A 205 8.31 15.83 -10.65
C ASN A 205 9.61 15.29 -10.02
N PRO A 206 10.77 15.94 -10.21
CA PRO A 206 12.01 15.55 -9.54
C PRO A 206 11.94 15.59 -8.00
N HIS A 207 11.02 16.37 -7.44
CA HIS A 207 10.73 16.44 -6.00
C HIS A 207 9.51 15.59 -5.59
N GLY A 208 8.94 14.83 -6.53
CA GLY A 208 7.86 13.88 -6.23
C GLY A 208 8.37 12.65 -5.50
N ILE A 209 7.44 11.90 -4.91
CA ILE A 209 7.71 10.59 -4.30
C ILE A 209 8.48 9.73 -5.30
N LYS A 210 9.67 9.26 -4.90
CA LYS A 210 10.56 8.45 -5.74
C LYS A 210 9.93 7.10 -6.09
N ASN A 211 9.45 6.39 -5.08
CA ASN A 211 8.82 5.09 -5.22
C ASN A 211 7.30 5.24 -5.15
N GLN A 212 6.58 5.14 -6.27
CA GLN A 212 5.14 5.41 -6.31
C GLN A 212 4.27 4.17 -6.03
N PHE A 213 4.82 3.18 -5.34
CA PHE A 213 4.16 1.93 -4.93
C PHE A 213 3.69 2.03 -3.47
N TRP A 214 3.11 0.97 -2.91
CA TRP A 214 2.72 0.99 -1.50
C TRP A 214 3.89 1.17 -0.54
N LYS A 215 5.08 0.66 -0.90
CA LYS A 215 6.33 0.97 -0.18
C LYS A 215 6.96 2.24 -0.75
N ASP A 216 6.41 3.38 -0.40
CA ASP A 216 6.76 4.67 -1.01
C ASP A 216 7.97 5.41 -0.40
N SER A 217 8.63 4.85 0.63
CA SER A 217 9.89 5.44 1.12
C SER A 217 10.99 5.33 0.08
N GLY A 218 11.87 6.33 -0.02
CA GLY A 218 12.95 6.34 -1.03
C GLY A 218 13.96 5.19 -0.90
N ASP A 219 14.01 4.55 0.27
CA ASP A 219 14.89 3.44 0.62
C ASP A 219 14.21 2.06 0.57
N SER A 220 13.02 1.92 -0.01
CA SER A 220 12.25 0.67 0.04
C SER A 220 12.61 -0.36 -1.03
N TYR A 221 13.21 0.06 -2.14
CA TYR A 221 13.51 -0.78 -3.29
C TYR A 221 15.00 -0.85 -3.57
N MET A 222 15.54 -2.06 -3.46
CA MET A 222 16.97 -2.31 -3.41
C MET A 222 17.34 -3.66 -3.96
N HIS A 223 18.52 -3.72 -4.56
CA HIS A 223 19.22 -4.93 -4.96
C HIS A 223 19.68 -5.72 -3.73
N ALA A 224 20.02 -6.99 -3.95
CA ALA A 224 20.43 -7.92 -2.88
C ALA A 224 21.66 -7.47 -2.08
N ASP A 225 22.51 -6.62 -2.67
CA ASP A 225 23.69 -6.03 -2.03
C ASP A 225 23.37 -4.77 -1.20
N GLY A 226 22.11 -4.31 -1.22
CA GLY A 226 21.67 -3.09 -0.55
C GLY A 226 21.70 -1.83 -1.41
N ALA A 227 22.18 -1.89 -2.66
CA ALA A 227 22.13 -0.76 -3.57
C ALA A 227 20.67 -0.38 -3.87
N LEU A 228 20.33 0.90 -3.70
CA LEU A 228 18.99 1.40 -4.04
C LEU A 228 18.74 1.36 -5.55
N ALA A 229 17.46 1.28 -5.91
CA ALA A 229 17.02 1.50 -7.28
C ALA A 229 17.57 2.83 -7.83
N GLY A 230 18.00 2.80 -9.08
CA GLY A 230 18.45 3.97 -9.82
C GLY A 230 17.31 4.93 -10.16
N GLU A 231 17.59 5.90 -11.03
CA GLU A 231 16.60 6.87 -11.51
C GLU A 231 15.78 6.37 -12.73
N GLY A 232 15.93 5.09 -13.07
CA GLY A 232 15.17 4.44 -14.14
C GLY A 232 13.72 4.18 -13.75
N SER A 233 12.91 3.71 -14.72
CA SER A 233 11.58 3.21 -14.39
C SER A 233 11.69 1.93 -13.55
N LEU A 234 10.87 1.85 -12.51
CA LEU A 234 10.81 0.74 -11.57
C LEU A 234 9.45 0.05 -11.69
N THR A 235 9.40 -1.27 -11.52
CA THR A 235 8.19 -2.08 -11.41
C THR A 235 8.26 -2.85 -10.11
N SER A 236 7.17 -2.89 -9.34
CA SER A 236 7.08 -3.72 -8.13
C SER A 236 6.29 -5.00 -8.38
N VAL A 237 6.60 -6.07 -7.64
CA VAL A 237 5.97 -7.39 -7.85
C VAL A 237 4.45 -7.37 -7.65
N GLU A 238 3.95 -6.67 -6.64
CA GLU A 238 2.53 -6.60 -6.28
C GLU A 238 1.68 -5.86 -7.31
N THR A 239 2.24 -4.89 -8.05
CA THR A 239 1.45 -4.10 -9.00
C THR A 239 0.98 -4.95 -10.18
N ALA A 240 1.64 -6.08 -10.46
CA ALA A 240 1.14 -7.03 -11.45
C ALA A 240 -0.21 -7.64 -11.04
N ALA A 241 -0.40 -7.95 -9.76
CA ALA A 241 -1.68 -8.45 -9.23
C ALA A 241 -2.77 -7.38 -9.23
N GLU A 242 -2.41 -6.14 -8.86
CA GLU A 242 -3.33 -5.01 -8.88
C GLU A 242 -3.82 -4.70 -10.29
N VAL A 243 -2.90 -4.68 -11.28
CA VAL A 243 -3.24 -4.48 -12.69
C VAL A 243 -4.04 -5.65 -13.25
N TYR A 244 -3.67 -6.88 -12.92
CA TYR A 244 -4.42 -8.07 -13.33
C TYR A 244 -5.89 -7.94 -12.92
N ASP A 245 -6.15 -7.70 -11.63
CA ASP A 245 -7.51 -7.55 -11.11
C ASP A 245 -8.23 -6.33 -11.70
N ALA A 246 -7.52 -5.23 -11.95
CA ALA A 246 -8.08 -4.04 -12.57
C ALA A 246 -8.53 -4.28 -14.02
N LEU A 247 -7.77 -5.05 -14.80
CA LEU A 247 -8.13 -5.41 -16.18
C LEU A 247 -9.30 -6.39 -16.22
N ILE A 248 -9.37 -7.34 -15.29
CA ILE A 248 -10.57 -8.17 -15.09
C ILE A 248 -11.77 -7.30 -14.71
N GLY A 249 -11.59 -6.33 -13.82
CA GLY A 249 -12.60 -5.36 -13.44
C GLY A 249 -13.07 -4.51 -14.63
N ALA A 250 -12.14 -4.04 -15.46
CA ALA A 250 -12.44 -3.30 -16.69
C ALA A 250 -13.31 -4.15 -17.65
N ALA A 251 -12.98 -5.42 -17.82
CA ALA A 251 -13.76 -6.34 -18.67
C ALA A 251 -15.19 -6.53 -18.14
N GLN A 252 -15.37 -6.61 -16.82
CA GLN A 252 -16.69 -6.68 -16.19
C GLN A 252 -17.50 -5.39 -16.40
N LEU A 253 -16.86 -4.23 -16.21
CA LEU A 253 -17.47 -2.93 -16.45
C LEU A 253 -17.84 -2.72 -17.93
N TYR A 254 -17.01 -3.21 -18.86
CA TYR A 254 -17.32 -3.25 -20.28
C TYR A 254 -18.63 -3.99 -20.57
N LEU A 255 -18.85 -5.16 -19.94
CA LEU A 255 -20.11 -5.91 -20.12
C LEU A 255 -21.34 -5.15 -19.61
N LEU A 256 -21.19 -4.36 -18.54
CA LEU A 256 -22.27 -3.54 -17.99
C LEU A 256 -22.57 -2.30 -18.85
N ARG A 257 -21.56 -1.74 -19.52
CA ARG A 257 -21.66 -0.48 -20.30
C ARG A 257 -20.82 -0.56 -21.60
N PRO A 258 -21.18 -1.44 -22.56
CA PRO A 258 -20.37 -1.68 -23.75
C PRO A 258 -20.41 -0.54 -24.77
N TYR A 259 -21.34 0.40 -24.60
CA TYR A 259 -21.51 1.57 -25.47
C TYR A 259 -20.57 2.73 -25.15
N LEU A 260 -19.82 2.67 -24.05
CA LEU A 260 -18.79 3.66 -23.73
C LEU A 260 -17.55 3.44 -24.60
N ASP A 261 -16.70 4.47 -24.70
CA ASP A 261 -15.50 4.49 -25.55
C ASP A 261 -14.32 3.68 -24.98
N TRP A 262 -14.54 2.39 -24.71
CA TRP A 262 -13.52 1.48 -24.19
C TRP A 262 -12.38 1.28 -25.20
N PRO A 263 -11.12 1.26 -24.75
CA PRO A 263 -9.97 1.09 -25.65
C PRO A 263 -9.83 -0.33 -26.22
N LEU A 264 -10.43 -1.33 -25.57
CA LEU A 264 -10.39 -2.74 -25.93
C LEU A 264 -11.75 -3.38 -25.58
N SER A 265 -12.09 -4.49 -26.23
CA SER A 265 -13.25 -5.32 -25.84
C SER A 265 -13.00 -6.04 -24.51
N GLY A 266 -14.08 -6.53 -23.87
CA GLY A 266 -13.96 -7.31 -22.63
C GLY A 266 -13.06 -8.55 -22.77
N THR A 267 -13.09 -9.24 -23.92
CA THR A 267 -12.22 -10.40 -24.17
C THR A 267 -10.75 -10.00 -24.29
N GLU A 268 -10.46 -8.90 -24.99
CA GLU A 268 -9.09 -8.38 -25.13
C GLU A 268 -8.55 -7.89 -23.77
N LEU A 269 -9.37 -7.25 -22.95
CA LEU A 269 -8.97 -6.85 -21.58
C LEU A 269 -8.57 -8.05 -20.71
N ILE A 270 -9.30 -9.18 -20.82
CA ILE A 270 -8.94 -10.42 -20.14
C ILE A 270 -7.63 -10.99 -20.69
N GLN A 271 -7.41 -10.90 -22.01
CA GLN A 271 -6.15 -11.33 -22.62
C GLN A 271 -4.97 -10.49 -22.10
N GLU A 272 -5.12 -9.17 -22.00
CA GLU A 272 -4.11 -8.28 -21.41
C GLU A 272 -3.81 -8.66 -19.95
N ALA A 273 -4.84 -8.97 -19.14
CA ALA A 273 -4.64 -9.45 -17.77
C ALA A 273 -3.77 -10.72 -17.75
N HIS A 274 -4.07 -11.69 -18.64
CA HIS A 274 -3.26 -12.90 -18.76
C HIS A 274 -1.84 -12.60 -19.24
N GLN A 275 -1.62 -11.62 -20.13
CA GLN A 275 -0.27 -11.21 -20.51
C GLN A 275 0.50 -10.62 -19.34
N VAL A 276 -0.11 -9.77 -18.51
CA VAL A 276 0.52 -9.24 -17.28
C VAL A 276 0.98 -10.36 -16.35
N ARG A 277 0.17 -11.41 -16.16
CA ARG A 277 0.57 -12.61 -15.39
C ARG A 277 1.81 -13.27 -15.98
N LEU A 278 1.82 -13.51 -17.29
CA LEU A 278 2.95 -14.17 -17.96
C LEU A 278 4.22 -13.32 -17.88
N LYS A 279 4.08 -12.00 -18.02
CA LYS A 279 5.19 -11.04 -17.94
C LYS A 279 5.76 -10.89 -16.54
N LEU A 280 4.92 -10.95 -15.51
CA LEU A 280 5.36 -11.07 -14.13
C LEU A 280 6.28 -12.29 -13.96
N ILE A 281 5.85 -13.45 -14.44
CA ILE A 281 6.65 -14.68 -14.35
C ILE A 281 7.95 -14.54 -15.16
N GLU A 282 7.87 -14.07 -16.40
CA GLU A 282 9.03 -13.89 -17.27
C GLU A 282 10.12 -13.01 -16.64
N HIS A 283 9.72 -11.90 -16.01
CA HIS A 283 10.65 -10.86 -15.57
C HIS A 283 11.03 -10.92 -14.08
N MET A 284 10.18 -11.52 -13.24
CA MET A 284 10.30 -11.42 -11.77
C MET A 284 10.40 -12.79 -11.09
N TRP A 285 10.22 -13.90 -11.81
CA TRP A 285 10.47 -15.23 -11.27
C TRP A 285 11.97 -15.57 -11.36
N LEU A 286 12.61 -15.79 -10.22
CA LEU A 286 14.05 -16.09 -10.13
C LEU A 286 14.37 -17.58 -10.17
N GLY A 287 13.35 -18.44 -10.38
CA GLY A 287 13.50 -19.89 -10.45
C GLY A 287 12.96 -20.62 -9.22
N ASP A 288 13.09 -20.02 -8.03
CA ASP A 288 12.63 -20.57 -6.75
C ASP A 288 11.93 -19.54 -5.84
N ARG A 289 11.90 -18.27 -6.24
CA ARG A 289 11.27 -17.15 -5.52
C ARG A 289 10.95 -16.00 -6.48
N PHE A 290 10.13 -15.06 -6.01
CA PHE A 290 9.90 -13.80 -6.72
C PHE A 290 10.93 -12.74 -6.31
N ALA A 291 11.36 -11.94 -7.28
CA ALA A 291 12.05 -10.68 -7.05
C ALA A 291 11.10 -9.67 -6.36
N LEU A 292 11.66 -8.76 -5.56
CA LEU A 292 10.91 -7.64 -4.97
C LEU A 292 10.38 -6.70 -6.06
N ALA A 293 11.26 -6.34 -6.98
CA ALA A 293 11.02 -5.35 -8.02
C ALA A 293 11.93 -5.62 -9.23
N SER A 294 11.75 -4.84 -10.29
CA SER A 294 12.73 -4.75 -11.37
C SER A 294 12.86 -3.31 -11.86
N GLU A 295 14.07 -2.90 -12.21
CA GLU A 295 14.33 -1.61 -12.85
C GLU A 295 14.87 -1.78 -14.27
N ARG A 296 14.87 -0.68 -15.04
CA ARG A 296 15.66 -0.59 -16.26
C ARG A 296 17.01 0.06 -16.02
N ASP A 297 18.07 -0.62 -16.44
CA ASP A 297 19.40 -0.01 -16.46
C ASP A 297 19.52 1.04 -17.58
N LYS A 298 20.69 1.70 -17.64
CA LYS A 298 20.97 2.74 -18.65
C LYS A 298 20.92 2.23 -20.10
N SER A 299 21.03 0.92 -20.32
CA SER A 299 20.90 0.29 -21.65
C SER A 299 19.45 -0.10 -21.99
N GLY A 300 18.52 0.06 -21.05
CA GLY A 300 17.13 -0.36 -21.17
C GLY A 300 16.89 -1.82 -20.81
N LYS A 301 17.92 -2.54 -20.34
CA LYS A 301 17.78 -3.93 -19.89
C LYS A 301 17.08 -3.96 -18.54
N GLN A 302 16.15 -4.90 -18.38
CA GLN A 302 15.47 -5.14 -17.11
C GLN A 302 16.37 -5.90 -16.14
N ILE A 303 16.45 -5.42 -14.90
CA ILE A 303 17.20 -6.03 -13.80
C ILE A 303 16.24 -6.30 -12.65
N ALA A 304 16.06 -7.57 -12.31
CA ALA A 304 15.24 -7.99 -11.18
C ALA A 304 16.03 -7.90 -9.86
N PHE A 305 15.37 -7.47 -8.79
CA PHE A 305 15.95 -7.31 -7.46
C PHE A 305 15.74 -8.60 -6.67
N ASP A 306 16.83 -9.34 -6.45
CA ASP A 306 16.84 -10.57 -5.64
C ASP A 306 16.80 -10.26 -4.12
N SER A 307 15.82 -9.47 -3.73
CA SER A 307 15.56 -9.05 -2.36
C SER A 307 14.23 -9.65 -1.92
N GLN A 308 14.22 -10.36 -0.79
CA GLN A 308 12.99 -10.98 -0.28
C GLN A 308 12.22 -10.01 0.61
N ALA A 309 10.96 -9.80 0.28
CA ALA A 309 10.10 -8.80 0.90
C ALA A 309 8.64 -9.28 0.96
N SER A 310 7.83 -8.61 1.77
CA SER A 310 6.41 -8.93 1.94
C SER A 310 5.55 -8.77 0.69
N ASN A 311 5.99 -7.96 -0.29
CA ASN A 311 5.21 -7.59 -1.48
C ASN A 311 4.62 -8.79 -2.23
N GLN A 312 5.38 -9.88 -2.34
CA GLN A 312 4.94 -11.10 -3.03
C GLN A 312 3.67 -11.72 -2.43
N GLY A 313 3.40 -11.48 -1.13
CA GLY A 313 2.19 -11.97 -0.48
C GLY A 313 0.91 -11.38 -1.05
N ARG A 314 0.97 -10.17 -1.64
CA ARG A 314 -0.18 -9.53 -2.28
C ARG A 314 -0.63 -10.25 -3.56
N LEU A 315 0.26 -11.03 -4.19
CA LEU A 315 -0.10 -11.84 -5.35
C LEU A 315 -1.17 -12.90 -5.02
N LEU A 316 -1.26 -13.33 -3.75
CA LEU A 316 -2.21 -14.34 -3.29
C LEU A 316 -3.61 -13.80 -3.01
N ASP A 317 -3.77 -12.48 -2.89
CA ASP A 317 -5.09 -11.84 -2.67
C ASP A 317 -5.71 -11.32 -3.99
N SER A 318 -5.17 -11.77 -5.11
CA SER A 318 -5.60 -11.46 -6.48
C SER A 318 -6.06 -12.72 -7.20
N ALA A 319 -6.85 -12.54 -8.26
CA ALA A 319 -7.17 -13.62 -9.18
C ALA A 319 -5.97 -14.03 -10.07
N LEU A 320 -4.83 -13.35 -9.94
CA LEU A 320 -3.61 -13.61 -10.71
C LEU A 320 -3.17 -15.07 -10.59
N PHE A 321 -3.22 -15.72 -9.43
CA PHE A 321 -2.89 -17.15 -9.31
C PHE A 321 -4.10 -18.04 -9.00
N ASP A 322 -5.29 -17.69 -9.48
CA ASP A 322 -6.46 -18.58 -9.43
C ASP A 322 -6.33 -19.72 -10.45
N GLY A 323 -6.89 -20.89 -10.09
CA GLY A 323 -6.82 -22.10 -10.92
C GLY A 323 -5.71 -23.08 -10.50
N PRO A 324 -5.67 -24.28 -11.09
CA PRO A 324 -4.74 -25.35 -10.70
C PRO A 324 -3.31 -25.18 -11.25
N ASP A 325 -3.14 -24.47 -12.37
CA ASP A 325 -1.86 -24.41 -13.08
C ASP A 325 -0.78 -23.58 -12.35
N TRP A 326 -1.15 -22.88 -11.28
CA TRP A 326 -0.28 -21.94 -10.55
C TRP A 326 0.11 -22.41 -9.14
N ASP A 327 -0.14 -23.68 -8.81
CA ASP A 327 0.14 -24.26 -7.48
C ASP A 327 1.56 -24.00 -6.99
N MET A 328 2.55 -24.15 -7.88
CA MET A 328 3.96 -23.96 -7.54
C MET A 328 4.26 -22.53 -7.04
N TYR A 329 3.78 -21.51 -7.75
CA TYR A 329 3.99 -20.11 -7.35
C TYR A 329 3.30 -19.81 -6.01
N ARG A 330 2.08 -20.34 -5.82
CA ARG A 330 1.33 -20.18 -4.58
C ARG A 330 2.06 -20.81 -3.39
N MET A 331 2.57 -22.02 -3.55
CA MET A 331 3.33 -22.73 -2.51
C MET A 331 4.60 -21.96 -2.13
N VAL A 332 5.37 -21.49 -3.11
CA VAL A 332 6.60 -20.73 -2.87
C VAL A 332 6.33 -19.44 -2.10
N ILE A 333 5.28 -18.70 -2.47
CA ILE A 333 4.89 -17.50 -1.73
C ILE A 333 4.45 -17.86 -0.31
N ALA A 334 3.65 -18.93 -0.14
CA ALA A 334 3.19 -19.35 1.17
C ALA A 334 4.35 -19.75 2.11
N ASP A 335 5.35 -20.45 1.58
CA ASP A 335 6.55 -20.81 2.32
C ASP A 335 7.36 -19.56 2.68
N ALA A 336 7.57 -18.64 1.73
CA ALA A 336 8.27 -17.38 1.97
C ALA A 336 7.60 -16.53 3.06
N LEU A 337 6.27 -16.44 3.05
CA LEU A 337 5.49 -15.68 4.05
C LEU A 337 5.54 -16.28 5.46
N THR A 338 6.05 -17.51 5.62
CA THR A 338 6.25 -18.14 6.93
C THR A 338 7.71 -18.41 7.27
N ASP A 339 8.63 -18.11 6.37
CA ASP A 339 10.07 -18.14 6.63
C ASP A 339 10.40 -17.21 7.80
N PRO A 340 11.17 -17.65 8.83
CA PRO A 340 11.52 -16.82 9.98
C PRO A 340 12.23 -15.50 9.66
N GLN A 341 12.79 -15.35 8.46
CA GLN A 341 13.40 -14.12 7.98
C GLN A 341 12.36 -13.07 7.57
N LEU A 342 11.20 -13.48 7.05
CA LEU A 342 10.08 -12.59 6.72
C LEU A 342 9.03 -12.56 7.82
N LEU A 343 8.70 -13.68 8.45
CA LEU A 343 7.72 -13.75 9.53
C LEU A 343 8.39 -13.63 10.90
N GLY A 344 8.45 -12.40 11.39
CA GLY A 344 8.98 -12.06 12.70
C GLY A 344 7.99 -12.20 13.86
N PRO A 345 8.41 -11.85 15.08
CA PRO A 345 7.56 -11.87 16.26
C PRO A 345 6.34 -10.92 16.20
N SER A 346 6.45 -9.76 15.56
CA SER A 346 5.35 -8.80 15.40
C SER A 346 4.53 -8.98 14.12
N GLY A 347 4.85 -9.99 13.32
CA GLY A 347 4.19 -10.28 12.03
C GLY A 347 5.15 -10.22 10.85
N LEU A 348 4.57 -9.98 9.67
CA LEU A 348 5.28 -10.00 8.39
C LEU A 348 6.15 -8.75 8.23
N ARG A 349 7.47 -8.94 8.11
CA ARG A 349 8.45 -7.88 7.86
C ARG A 349 8.36 -7.39 6.42
N THR A 350 8.52 -6.09 6.22
CA THR A 350 8.59 -5.50 4.88
C THR A 350 9.83 -5.96 4.11
N LEU A 351 10.92 -6.31 4.80
CA LEU A 351 12.16 -6.77 4.19
C LEU A 351 12.73 -7.93 5.03
N SER A 352 13.27 -8.94 4.35
CA SER A 352 13.91 -10.10 5.01
C SER A 352 14.99 -9.64 5.99
N SER A 353 15.02 -10.26 7.18
CA SER A 353 16.03 -9.96 8.20
C SER A 353 17.47 -10.32 7.79
N ASN A 354 17.65 -11.08 6.71
CA ASN A 354 18.98 -11.40 6.16
C ASN A 354 19.49 -10.35 5.17
N HIS A 355 18.65 -9.41 4.76
CA HIS A 355 19.05 -8.37 3.81
C HIS A 355 19.98 -7.36 4.49
N PRO A 356 21.08 -6.91 3.85
CA PRO A 356 22.02 -5.96 4.46
C PRO A 356 21.36 -4.63 4.86
N SER A 357 20.32 -4.22 4.15
CA SER A 357 19.53 -3.02 4.44
C SER A 357 18.48 -3.19 5.55
N TYR A 358 18.28 -4.40 6.08
CA TYR A 358 17.29 -4.64 7.13
C TYR A 358 17.46 -3.72 8.35
N ARG A 359 16.36 -3.12 8.80
CA ARG A 359 16.22 -2.37 10.05
C ARG A 359 14.88 -2.70 10.71
N PRO A 360 14.87 -3.24 11.94
CA PRO A 360 13.62 -3.63 12.59
C PRO A 360 12.58 -2.52 12.72
N GLY A 361 13.00 -1.27 12.92
CA GLY A 361 12.15 -0.09 13.01
C GLY A 361 12.08 0.76 11.74
N GLY A 362 12.72 0.31 10.64
CA GLY A 362 12.74 1.03 9.37
C GLY A 362 11.40 1.01 8.66
N TYR A 363 11.01 2.14 8.06
CA TYR A 363 9.65 2.38 7.55
C TYR A 363 9.21 1.30 6.55
N HIS A 364 9.99 1.04 5.49
CA HIS A 364 9.79 -0.11 4.61
C HIS A 364 11.00 -1.05 4.53
N THR A 365 12.00 -0.85 5.39
CA THR A 365 13.26 -1.60 5.39
C THR A 365 13.35 -2.66 6.48
N GLY A 366 12.24 -3.02 7.14
CA GLY A 366 12.22 -4.19 8.02
C GLY A 366 11.09 -4.23 9.05
N SER A 367 10.41 -3.11 9.31
CA SER A 367 9.23 -3.10 10.18
C SER A 367 8.12 -4.05 9.69
N ALA A 368 7.21 -4.40 10.59
CA ALA A 368 6.02 -5.16 10.27
C ALA A 368 4.81 -4.23 10.12
N TRP A 369 4.11 -4.31 8.99
CA TRP A 369 2.93 -3.50 8.71
C TRP A 369 1.69 -4.37 8.95
N PRO A 370 0.86 -4.08 9.96
CA PRO A 370 -0.22 -4.98 10.31
C PRO A 370 -1.23 -5.19 9.18
N MET A 371 -1.54 -4.14 8.42
CA MET A 371 -2.38 -4.24 7.23
C MET A 371 -1.80 -5.24 6.22
N ASP A 372 -0.52 -5.11 5.86
CA ASP A 372 0.13 -5.96 4.85
C ASP A 372 0.20 -7.43 5.28
N GLY A 373 0.43 -7.67 6.57
CA GLY A 373 0.33 -9.00 7.17
C GLY A 373 -1.07 -9.59 6.99
N ILE A 374 -2.12 -8.91 7.45
CA ILE A 374 -3.49 -9.43 7.30
C ILE A 374 -3.89 -9.61 5.83
N PHE A 375 -3.46 -8.70 4.95
CA PHE A 375 -3.68 -8.79 3.50
C PHE A 375 -3.07 -10.07 2.92
N ALA A 376 -1.79 -10.34 3.20
CA ALA A 376 -1.12 -11.58 2.79
C ALA A 376 -1.78 -12.82 3.43
N GLY A 377 -2.18 -12.73 4.69
CA GLY A 377 -2.92 -13.78 5.40
C GLY A 377 -4.27 -14.12 4.76
N ARG A 378 -5.00 -13.11 4.29
CA ARG A 378 -6.24 -13.28 3.53
C ARG A 378 -5.99 -14.02 2.22
N GLY A 379 -4.93 -13.68 1.50
CA GLY A 379 -4.50 -14.40 0.31
C GLY A 379 -4.14 -15.87 0.59
N LEU A 380 -3.46 -16.15 1.70
CA LEU A 380 -3.19 -17.53 2.13
C LEU A 380 -4.47 -18.32 2.40
N LEU A 381 -5.45 -17.71 3.08
CA LEU A 381 -6.77 -18.33 3.32
C LEU A 381 -7.51 -18.60 2.01
N ARG A 382 -7.48 -17.66 1.06
CA ARG A 382 -8.10 -17.81 -0.27
C ARG A 382 -7.63 -19.08 -0.98
N HIS A 383 -6.36 -19.42 -0.84
CA HIS A 383 -5.75 -20.58 -1.50
C HIS A 383 -5.61 -21.82 -0.59
N GLY A 384 -6.19 -21.81 0.61
CA GLY A 384 -6.24 -22.98 1.49
C GLY A 384 -4.95 -23.27 2.27
N PHE A 385 -3.99 -22.34 2.31
CA PHE A 385 -2.77 -22.45 3.13
C PHE A 385 -3.06 -22.11 4.59
N LEU A 386 -3.95 -22.89 5.22
CA LEU A 386 -4.47 -22.61 6.57
C LEU A 386 -3.37 -22.51 7.63
N PRO A 387 -2.39 -23.44 7.72
CA PRO A 387 -1.33 -23.34 8.73
C PRO A 387 -0.51 -22.05 8.58
N GLN A 388 -0.17 -21.68 7.35
CA GLN A 388 0.57 -20.46 7.05
C GLN A 388 -0.24 -19.21 7.39
N ALA A 389 -1.52 -19.18 6.98
CA ALA A 389 -2.43 -18.09 7.31
C ALA A 389 -2.58 -17.92 8.83
N THR A 390 -2.78 -19.01 9.57
CA THR A 390 -2.88 -18.99 11.03
C THR A 390 -1.60 -18.44 11.66
N ALA A 391 -0.43 -18.93 11.24
CA ALA A 391 0.85 -18.46 11.78
C ALA A 391 1.06 -16.96 11.56
N LEU A 392 0.70 -16.47 10.37
CA LEU A 392 0.89 -15.08 10.01
C LEU A 392 -0.14 -14.15 10.68
N ILE A 393 -1.43 -14.45 10.54
CA ILE A 393 -2.52 -13.63 11.09
C ILE A 393 -2.45 -13.57 12.61
N SER A 394 -2.17 -14.69 13.29
CA SER A 394 -2.13 -14.72 14.76
C SER A 394 -1.00 -13.86 15.32
N ARG A 395 0.19 -13.85 14.70
CA ARG A 395 1.32 -12.98 15.12
C ARG A 395 0.99 -11.51 14.91
N THR A 396 0.43 -11.15 13.75
CA THR A 396 0.02 -9.78 13.48
C THR A 396 -1.07 -9.30 14.45
N VAL A 397 -2.10 -10.11 14.68
CA VAL A 397 -3.18 -9.81 15.64
C VAL A 397 -2.64 -9.67 17.05
N ALA A 398 -1.78 -10.60 17.51
CA ALA A 398 -1.18 -10.54 18.84
C ALA A 398 -0.32 -9.28 19.03
N ALA A 399 0.40 -8.86 17.99
CA ALA A 399 1.22 -7.66 18.03
C ALA A 399 0.37 -6.39 18.16
N ILE A 400 -0.70 -6.25 17.35
CA ILE A 400 -1.70 -5.18 17.54
C ILE A 400 -2.30 -5.25 18.94
N GLU A 401 -2.62 -6.45 19.43
CA GLU A 401 -3.28 -6.65 20.72
C GLU A 401 -2.42 -6.28 21.93
N SER A 402 -1.11 -6.24 21.75
CA SER A 402 -0.14 -5.91 22.79
C SER A 402 0.07 -4.40 23.02
N ILE A 403 -0.58 -3.53 22.22
CA ILE A 403 -0.43 -2.08 22.34
C ILE A 403 -1.77 -1.33 22.44
N GLY A 404 -1.71 -0.07 22.88
CA GLY A 404 -2.85 0.80 23.15
C GLY A 404 -3.48 1.46 21.92
N GLY A 405 -3.28 0.95 20.70
CA GLY A 405 -3.75 1.57 19.47
C GLY A 405 -3.78 0.62 18.27
N PHE A 406 -3.95 1.19 17.08
CA PHE A 406 -3.96 0.49 15.80
C PHE A 406 -2.84 1.06 14.93
N PRO A 407 -1.60 0.60 15.13
CA PRO A 407 -0.41 1.29 14.64
C PRO A 407 -0.27 1.13 13.13
N GLU A 408 0.32 2.13 12.48
CA GLU A 408 0.74 2.06 11.08
C GLU A 408 1.74 0.95 10.81
N LEU A 409 2.77 0.87 11.64
CA LEU A 409 3.82 -0.12 11.60
C LEU A 409 4.28 -0.48 13.01
N LEU A 410 4.92 -1.63 13.12
CA LEU A 410 5.52 -2.15 14.34
C LEU A 410 6.98 -2.50 14.08
N ARG A 411 7.84 -2.31 15.07
CA ARG A 411 9.17 -2.89 15.07
C ARG A 411 9.09 -4.40 14.91
N SER A 412 10.06 -5.00 14.21
CA SER A 412 10.07 -6.44 13.92
C SER A 412 11.12 -7.27 14.66
N ASP A 413 11.84 -6.65 15.59
CA ASP A 413 12.72 -7.29 16.57
C ASP A 413 11.98 -7.64 17.87
N ALA A 414 12.61 -8.43 18.74
CA ALA A 414 12.00 -8.87 19.98
C ALA A 414 11.58 -7.67 20.86
N PRO A 415 10.44 -7.76 21.59
CA PRO A 415 9.81 -6.61 22.24
C PRO A 415 10.47 -6.21 23.56
N LEU A 416 11.76 -6.49 23.75
CA LEU A 416 12.51 -6.07 24.95
C LEU A 416 12.35 -4.57 25.24
N HIS A 417 12.03 -3.77 24.21
CA HIS A 417 11.75 -2.34 24.30
C HIS A 417 10.37 -1.93 23.74
N GLY A 418 9.43 -2.87 23.64
CA GLY A 418 8.12 -2.67 23.00
C GLY A 418 8.18 -2.71 21.47
N TRP A 419 7.02 -2.74 20.83
CA TRP A 419 6.88 -2.81 19.37
C TRP A 419 6.76 -1.44 18.70
N VAL A 420 6.53 -0.38 19.47
CA VAL A 420 6.30 0.97 18.96
C VAL A 420 7.59 1.77 19.11
N SER A 421 8.11 2.28 18.00
CA SER A 421 9.20 3.25 18.02
C SER A 421 8.69 4.55 18.64
N SER A 422 9.38 5.07 19.65
CA SER A 422 9.02 6.32 20.35
C SER A 422 9.78 7.54 19.87
N GLU A 423 10.80 7.34 19.03
CA GLU A 423 11.75 8.36 18.62
C GLU A 423 11.77 8.52 17.11
N VAL A 424 12.20 9.70 16.66
CA VAL A 424 12.71 9.93 15.32
C VAL A 424 14.23 9.86 15.38
N ILE A 425 14.84 9.08 14.48
CA ILE A 425 16.29 8.98 14.32
C ILE A 425 16.63 9.28 12.86
N ASP A 426 17.42 10.33 12.65
CA ASP A 426 17.93 10.73 11.35
C ASP A 426 19.46 10.50 11.34
N ILE A 427 19.94 9.85 10.27
CA ILE A 427 21.37 9.66 9.99
C ILE A 427 21.79 10.47 8.75
N GLU A 428 23.08 10.72 8.61
CA GLU A 428 23.66 11.34 7.40
C GLU A 428 23.44 10.46 6.15
N GLY A 429 23.03 11.05 5.02
CA GLY A 429 22.86 10.38 3.72
C GLY A 429 21.52 10.69 3.03
N ASP A 430 21.39 10.43 1.73
CA ASP A 430 20.20 10.82 0.95
C ASP A 430 19.31 9.63 0.57
N ALA A 431 18.48 9.15 1.50
CA ALA A 431 17.58 8.01 1.21
C ALA A 431 16.09 8.39 1.10
N ASP A 432 15.72 9.61 1.48
CA ASP A 432 14.33 10.08 1.41
C ASP A 432 13.89 10.47 -0.01
N GLY A 433 14.83 10.59 -0.95
CA GLY A 433 14.57 10.97 -2.34
C GLY A 433 14.30 12.47 -2.56
N PHE A 434 14.42 13.27 -1.49
CA PHE A 434 14.19 14.72 -1.48
C PHE A 434 15.51 15.53 -1.39
N GLY A 435 16.65 14.86 -1.16
CA GLY A 435 17.97 15.49 -1.18
C GLY A 435 18.25 16.38 0.03
N ASN A 436 17.63 16.05 1.17
CA ASN A 436 17.74 16.83 2.40
C ASN A 436 19.06 16.57 3.16
N GLY A 437 19.95 15.71 2.65
CA GLY A 437 21.22 15.34 3.29
C GLY A 437 21.07 14.36 4.45
N PHE A 438 19.86 13.85 4.70
CA PHE A 438 19.59 12.90 5.79
C PHE A 438 18.62 11.77 5.42
N ASN A 439 18.80 10.64 6.10
CA ASN A 439 17.92 9.48 6.02
C ASN A 439 17.25 9.26 7.39
N ARG A 440 15.92 9.33 7.40
CA ARG A 440 15.13 8.95 8.57
C ARG A 440 14.99 7.44 8.66
N ILE A 441 15.74 6.84 9.58
CA ILE A 441 15.78 5.38 9.73
C ILE A 441 14.78 4.83 10.74
N VAL A 442 14.27 5.69 11.64
CA VAL A 442 13.26 5.32 12.64
C VAL A 442 12.29 6.49 12.81
N GLN A 443 11.00 6.20 12.89
CA GLN A 443 9.96 7.14 13.28
C GLN A 443 8.83 6.44 14.02
N PRO A 444 8.09 7.15 14.89
CA PRO A 444 6.90 6.59 15.49
C PRO A 444 5.81 6.34 14.44
N PRO A 445 5.04 5.25 14.54
CA PRO A 445 3.90 5.02 13.66
C PRO A 445 2.79 6.04 13.92
N GLN A 446 1.88 6.24 12.96
CA GLN A 446 0.55 6.75 13.30
C GLN A 446 -0.15 5.75 14.23
N MET A 447 -0.58 6.20 15.40
CA MET A 447 -1.11 5.30 16.43
C MET A 447 -2.56 4.84 16.21
N ILE A 448 -3.34 5.57 15.40
CA ILE A 448 -4.60 5.10 14.84
C ILE A 448 -4.51 5.23 13.32
N GLN A 449 -4.10 4.13 12.69
CA GLN A 449 -4.02 4.00 11.24
C GLN A 449 -5.22 3.21 10.71
N GLY A 450 -5.98 3.83 9.81
CA GLY A 450 -7.28 3.39 9.34
C GLY A 450 -7.24 2.01 8.70
N TRP A 451 -6.20 1.69 7.92
CA TRP A 451 -6.08 0.37 7.31
C TRP A 451 -5.71 -0.74 8.32
N THR A 452 -5.16 -0.40 9.49
CA THR A 452 -4.84 -1.34 10.57
C THR A 452 -6.10 -1.60 11.36
N VAL A 453 -6.90 -0.56 11.62
CA VAL A 453 -8.27 -0.69 12.17
C VAL A 453 -9.10 -1.61 11.28
N ALA A 454 -9.10 -1.35 9.97
CA ALA A 454 -9.86 -2.11 8.97
C ALA A 454 -9.41 -3.57 8.87
N ALA A 455 -8.11 -3.80 8.70
CA ALA A 455 -7.53 -5.14 8.62
C ALA A 455 -7.76 -5.94 9.91
N TYR A 456 -7.60 -5.32 11.09
CA TYR A 456 -7.88 -5.97 12.36
C TYR A 456 -9.37 -6.33 12.49
N ALA A 457 -10.28 -5.43 12.12
CA ALA A 457 -11.71 -5.70 12.13
C ALA A 457 -12.06 -6.92 11.26
N TRP A 458 -11.52 -6.96 10.04
CA TRP A 458 -11.67 -8.10 9.16
C TRP A 458 -11.12 -9.40 9.78
N ALA A 459 -9.93 -9.35 10.39
CA ALA A 459 -9.33 -10.52 11.03
C ALA A 459 -10.17 -11.05 12.20
N GLN A 460 -10.80 -10.16 12.99
CA GLN A 460 -11.72 -10.56 14.06
C GLN A 460 -13.01 -11.19 13.52
N ASP A 461 -13.58 -10.63 12.45
CA ASP A 461 -14.80 -11.17 11.81
C ASP A 461 -14.57 -12.57 11.22
N HIS A 462 -13.34 -12.82 10.75
CA HIS A 462 -12.94 -14.08 10.12
C HIS A 462 -12.14 -15.00 11.07
N ARG A 463 -12.17 -14.73 12.38
CA ARG A 463 -11.42 -15.50 13.38
C ARG A 463 -11.65 -17.00 13.30
N GLN A 464 -12.87 -17.42 12.96
CA GLN A 464 -13.19 -18.84 12.80
C GLN A 464 -12.47 -19.51 11.62
N MET A 465 -12.01 -18.76 10.61
CA MET A 465 -11.32 -19.30 9.45
C MET A 465 -9.85 -19.63 9.75
N TRP A 466 -9.21 -18.83 10.61
CA TRP A 466 -7.77 -18.95 10.88
C TRP A 466 -7.43 -19.41 12.31
N ASN A 467 -8.38 -19.46 13.24
CA ASN A 467 -8.13 -19.84 14.65
C ASN A 467 -8.62 -21.26 15.01
N ARG A 468 -8.85 -22.13 14.02
CA ARG A 468 -9.40 -23.50 14.20
C ARG A 468 -8.34 -24.61 14.24
N TRP A 469 -7.06 -24.28 14.32
CA TRP A 469 -5.95 -25.23 14.23
C TRP A 469 -4.92 -25.02 15.33
#